data_AF-A0A956Q4J7-F1
#
_entry.id   AF-A0A956Q4J7-F1
#
_cell.length_a   1.000
_cell.length_b   1.000
_cell.length_c   1.000
_cell.angle_alpha   90.00
_cell.angle_beta   90.00
_cell.angle_gamma   90.00
#
_symmetry.space_group_name_H-M   'P 1'
#
loop_
_entity.id
_entity.type
_entity.pdbx_description
1 polymer ?
#
loop_
_entity_poly.entity_id
_entity_poly.type
_entity_poly.pdbx_seq_one_letter_code
_entity_poly.pdbx_strand_id
1 'polypeptide(L)'
;MTATPTPPVNLQVPTPPSQRLGLYPSIEPYQTHHVRVSSVHTLYVEEVGNPNGLPVVFLHGGPGGGISADHRRQFDPDLYRIILFDQRGSGKSTPHASLQDNTTWDLVADIEQLRKQLHIDQWLVFGGSWGST
;
A
#
# COMPACT_ATOMS: atom_id res chain seq x y z
N MET A 1 58.38 -10.43 -2.96
CA MET A 1 57.38 -9.89 -2.01
C MET A 1 56.01 -10.39 -2.45
N THR A 2 55.56 -11.50 -1.89
CA THR A 2 54.30 -12.17 -2.26
C THR A 2 53.20 -11.71 -1.31
N ALA A 3 52.23 -10.94 -1.82
CA ALA A 3 51.05 -10.55 -1.05
C ALA A 3 50.16 -11.76 -0.81
N THR A 4 49.87 -12.07 0.46
CA THR A 4 48.86 -13.05 0.85
C THR A 4 47.46 -12.50 0.58
N PRO A 5 46.55 -13.24 -0.06
CA PRO A 5 45.17 -12.79 -0.27
C PRO A 5 44.41 -12.78 1.06
N THR A 6 43.67 -11.69 1.30
CA THR A 6 42.74 -11.54 2.43
C THR A 6 41.60 -12.56 2.27
N PRO A 7 41.21 -13.31 3.32
CA PRO A 7 40.10 -14.25 3.21
C PRO A 7 38.78 -13.49 3.03
N PRO A 8 37.78 -14.08 2.35
CA PRO A 8 36.48 -13.45 2.18
C PRO A 8 35.79 -13.30 3.54
N VAL A 9 35.21 -12.13 3.79
CA VAL A 9 34.35 -11.88 4.95
C VAL A 9 33.10 -12.74 4.79
N ASN A 10 32.96 -13.75 5.65
CA ASN A 10 31.75 -14.56 5.71
C ASN A 10 30.66 -13.74 6.40
N LEU A 11 29.86 -13.00 5.63
CA LEU A 11 28.66 -12.36 6.12
C LEU A 11 27.61 -13.45 6.33
N GLN A 12 27.64 -14.09 7.50
CA GLN A 12 26.52 -14.91 7.96
C GLN A 12 25.33 -13.98 8.18
N VAL A 13 24.48 -13.89 7.16
CA VAL A 13 23.12 -13.37 7.31
C VAL A 13 22.41 -14.34 8.25
N PRO A 14 21.95 -13.91 9.45
CA PRO A 14 21.26 -14.80 10.35
C PRO A 14 20.01 -15.35 9.65
N THR A 15 19.88 -16.67 9.59
CA THR A 15 18.63 -17.31 9.18
C THR A 15 17.58 -16.99 10.25
N PRO A 16 16.52 -16.22 9.96
CA PRO A 16 15.50 -15.98 10.97
C PRO A 16 14.87 -17.32 11.37
N PRO A 17 14.55 -17.54 12.66
CA PRO A 17 13.87 -18.74 13.10
C PRO A 17 12.57 -18.90 12.30
N SER A 18 12.16 -20.15 12.04
CA SER A 18 10.96 -20.51 11.27
C SER A 18 9.66 -20.23 12.04
N GLN A 19 9.55 -19.06 12.64
CA GLN A 19 8.31 -18.50 13.15
C GLN A 19 7.61 -17.92 11.93
N ARG A 20 6.38 -18.37 11.62
CA ARG A 20 5.60 -17.72 10.57
C ARG A 20 5.56 -16.23 10.88
N LEU A 21 6.08 -15.40 9.98
CA LEU A 21 5.93 -13.94 10.06
C LEU A 21 4.42 -13.66 10.07
N GLY A 22 3.90 -13.34 11.26
CA GLY A 22 2.53 -12.90 11.43
C GLY A 22 2.38 -11.45 10.98
N LEU A 23 1.14 -10.96 11.00
CA LEU A 23 0.87 -9.53 10.82
C LEU A 23 1.51 -8.71 11.95
N TYR A 24 1.95 -7.49 11.65
CA TYR A 24 2.36 -6.50 12.63
C TYR A 24 1.22 -6.18 13.63
N PRO A 25 1.47 -5.54 14.78
CA PRO A 25 0.42 -5.15 15.71
C PRO A 25 -0.68 -4.31 15.05
N SER A 26 -1.90 -4.34 15.60
CA SER A 26 -3.00 -3.51 15.11
C SER A 26 -2.65 -2.02 15.21
N ILE A 27 -2.99 -1.25 14.19
CA ILE A 27 -2.71 0.17 14.10
C ILE A 27 -3.90 0.88 13.42
N GLU A 28 -4.19 2.10 13.87
CA GLU A 28 -5.19 2.98 13.28
C GLU A 28 -4.55 3.99 12.34
N PRO A 29 -5.27 4.49 11.32
CA PRO A 29 -4.78 5.56 10.48
C PRO A 29 -4.54 6.81 11.31
N TYR A 30 -3.41 7.47 11.06
CA TYR A 30 -3.18 8.81 11.63
C TYR A 30 -3.95 9.88 10.85
N GLN A 31 -4.33 9.59 9.60
CA GLN A 31 -5.13 10.49 8.77
C GLN A 31 -6.05 9.69 7.83
N THR A 32 -7.24 10.23 7.58
CA THR A 32 -8.16 9.70 6.56
C THR A 32 -8.64 10.82 5.63
N HIS A 33 -8.95 10.47 4.39
CA HIS A 33 -9.37 11.42 3.36
C HIS A 33 -10.56 10.90 2.56
N HIS A 34 -11.31 11.83 1.98
CA HIS A 34 -12.27 11.55 0.90
C HIS A 34 -11.84 12.34 -0.33
N VAL A 35 -11.24 11.66 -1.31
CA VAL A 35 -10.62 12.27 -2.48
C VAL A 35 -11.56 12.18 -3.67
N ARG A 36 -12.03 13.33 -4.16
CA ARG A 36 -12.83 13.40 -5.38
C ARG A 36 -11.94 13.19 -6.61
N VAL A 37 -12.17 12.09 -7.33
CA VAL A 37 -11.37 11.69 -8.51
C VAL A 37 -12.11 11.90 -9.84
N SER A 38 -13.42 12.09 -9.80
CA SER A 38 -14.20 12.47 -10.98
C SER A 38 -15.43 13.31 -10.60
N SER A 39 -16.26 13.64 -11.59
CA SER A 39 -17.58 14.22 -11.35
C SER A 39 -18.53 13.28 -10.58
N VAL A 40 -18.23 11.98 -10.55
CA VAL A 40 -19.06 10.95 -9.94
C VAL A 40 -18.42 10.42 -8.66
N HIS A 41 -17.14 10.07 -8.69
CA HIS A 41 -16.51 9.24 -7.65
C HIS A 41 -15.70 10.03 -6.63
N THR A 42 -15.80 9.59 -5.38
CA THR A 42 -14.97 10.05 -4.25
C THR A 42 -14.41 8.83 -3.52
N LEU A 43 -13.09 8.74 -3.45
CA LEU A 43 -12.38 7.62 -2.84
C LEU A 43 -12.13 7.84 -1.36
N TYR A 44 -12.36 6.82 -0.54
CA TYR A 44 -11.89 6.79 0.85
C TYR A 44 -10.43 6.35 0.89
N VAL A 45 -9.59 7.10 1.63
CA VAL A 45 -8.15 6.88 1.74
C VAL A 45 -7.73 6.93 3.20
N GLU A 46 -6.80 6.06 3.59
CA GLU A 46 -6.15 6.01 4.89
C GLU A 46 -4.65 6.18 4.74
N GLU A 47 -4.05 6.98 5.63
CA GLU A 47 -2.61 7.03 5.83
C GLU A 47 -2.26 6.43 7.19
N VAL A 48 -1.35 5.47 7.19
CA VAL A 48 -1.00 4.64 8.36
C VAL A 48 0.52 4.51 8.47
N GLY A 49 1.02 4.19 9.67
CA GLY A 49 2.45 4.02 9.92
C GLY A 49 3.18 5.34 10.11
N ASN A 50 4.41 5.43 9.62
CA ASN A 50 5.29 6.58 9.78
C ASN A 50 5.04 7.60 8.65
N PRO A 51 4.58 8.84 8.94
CA PRO A 51 4.36 9.86 7.91
C PRO A 51 5.61 10.26 7.12
N ASN A 52 6.80 10.01 7.68
CA ASN A 52 8.09 10.25 7.05
C ASN A 52 8.76 8.97 6.53
N GLY A 53 8.04 7.84 6.56
CA GLY A 53 8.52 6.53 6.14
C GLY A 53 8.54 6.36 4.62
N LEU A 54 8.99 5.17 4.19
CA LEU A 54 8.97 4.77 2.78
C LEU A 54 7.51 4.66 2.30
N PRO A 55 7.10 5.37 1.25
CA PRO A 55 5.73 5.33 0.78
C PRO A 55 5.41 3.99 0.11
N VAL A 56 4.28 3.39 0.50
CA VAL A 56 3.71 2.19 -0.10
C VAL A 56 2.23 2.39 -0.35
N VAL A 57 1.75 2.00 -1.53
CA VAL A 57 0.32 1.95 -1.85
C VAL A 57 -0.17 0.50 -1.85
N PHE A 58 -1.25 0.25 -1.13
CA PHE A 58 -1.93 -1.04 -1.08
C PHE A 58 -3.11 -1.06 -2.04
N LEU A 59 -3.14 -2.04 -2.94
CA LEU A 59 -4.24 -2.29 -3.89
C LEU A 59 -5.03 -3.52 -3.45
N HIS A 60 -6.24 -3.30 -2.94
CA HIS A 60 -7.10 -4.42 -2.51
C HIS A 60 -7.56 -5.29 -3.70
N GLY A 61 -7.90 -6.54 -3.39
CA GLY A 61 -8.45 -7.49 -4.35
C GLY A 61 -9.96 -7.30 -4.62
N GLY A 62 -10.54 -8.27 -5.33
CA GLY A 62 -11.94 -8.27 -5.76
C GLY A 62 -12.06 -8.58 -7.25
N PRO A 63 -12.28 -7.58 -8.14
CA PRO A 63 -12.45 -6.16 -7.83
C PRO A 63 -13.68 -5.88 -6.96
N GLY A 64 -13.66 -4.73 -6.26
CA GLY A 64 -14.78 -4.31 -5.39
C GLY A 64 -14.72 -4.75 -3.93
N GLY A 65 -13.63 -5.36 -3.47
CA GLY A 65 -13.53 -5.89 -2.10
C GLY A 65 -13.41 -4.83 -0.99
N GLY A 66 -12.71 -3.74 -1.26
CA GLY A 66 -12.37 -2.72 -0.26
C GLY A 66 -11.24 -3.13 0.69
N ILE A 67 -10.80 -2.19 1.53
CA ILE A 67 -9.74 -2.39 2.52
C ILE A 67 -10.30 -2.91 3.85
N SER A 68 -9.43 -3.55 4.64
CA SER A 68 -9.71 -4.02 5.99
C SER A 68 -8.60 -3.58 6.95
N ALA A 69 -8.87 -3.61 8.25
CA ALA A 69 -7.88 -3.24 9.28
C ALA A 69 -6.61 -4.12 9.22
N ASP A 70 -6.73 -5.37 8.76
CA ASP A 70 -5.58 -6.27 8.64
C ASP A 70 -4.61 -5.89 7.53
N HIS A 71 -5.06 -5.19 6.49
CA HIS A 71 -4.18 -4.72 5.42
C HIS A 71 -3.13 -3.71 5.92
N ARG A 72 -3.46 -2.95 6.98
CA ARG A 72 -2.54 -2.00 7.63
C ARG A 72 -1.34 -2.68 8.27
N ARG A 73 -1.48 -3.96 8.59
CA ARG A 73 -0.56 -4.75 9.42
C ARG A 73 0.39 -5.60 8.57
N GLN A 74 0.39 -5.43 7.24
CA GLN A 74 1.27 -6.15 6.33
C GLN A 74 2.64 -5.48 6.15
N PHE A 75 2.81 -4.27 6.69
CA PHE A 75 4.00 -3.45 6.57
C PHE A 75 4.51 -3.06 7.94
N ASP A 76 5.81 -2.89 8.07
CA ASP A 76 6.43 -2.35 9.28
C ASP A 76 5.98 -0.89 9.49
N PRO A 77 5.22 -0.58 10.56
CA PRO A 77 4.65 0.75 10.75
C PRO A 77 5.70 1.82 11.07
N ASP A 78 6.90 1.45 11.54
CA ASP A 78 7.96 2.40 11.82
C ASP A 78 8.75 2.76 10.54
N LEU A 79 8.77 1.86 9.56
CA LEU A 79 9.50 2.04 8.31
C LEU A 79 8.66 2.66 7.19
N TYR A 80 7.36 2.33 7.10
CA TYR A 80 6.52 2.67 5.95
C TYR A 80 5.50 3.77 6.24
N ARG A 81 5.30 4.65 5.25
CA ARG A 81 4.10 5.48 5.08
C ARG A 81 3.11 4.68 4.22
N ILE A 82 2.11 4.10 4.85
CA ILE A 82 1.20 3.14 4.22
C ILE A 82 -0.04 3.87 3.74
N ILE A 83 -0.28 3.84 2.43
CA ILE A 83 -1.45 4.42 1.78
C ILE A 83 -2.41 3.30 1.40
N LEU A 84 -3.57 3.26 2.04
CA LEU A 84 -4.65 2.34 1.70
C LEU A 84 -5.82 3.14 1.15
N PHE A 85 -6.52 2.62 0.15
CA PHE A 85 -7.74 3.27 -0.34
C PHE A 85 -8.73 2.25 -0.86
N ASP A 86 -10.01 2.60 -0.77
CA ASP A 86 -11.09 1.86 -1.40
C ASP A 86 -11.23 2.30 -2.86
N GLN A 87 -11.14 1.37 -3.81
CA GLN A 87 -11.37 1.65 -5.24
C GLN A 87 -12.81 2.10 -5.50
N ARG A 88 -13.07 2.67 -6.69
CA ARG A 88 -14.39 3.17 -7.10
C ARG A 88 -15.50 2.15 -6.81
N GLY A 89 -16.57 2.62 -6.16
CA GLY A 89 -17.74 1.80 -5.81
C GLY A 89 -17.53 0.75 -4.72
N SER A 90 -16.35 0.65 -4.10
CA SER A 90 -16.04 -0.35 -3.07
C SER A 90 -15.91 0.26 -1.67
N GLY A 91 -16.06 -0.57 -0.64
CA GLY A 91 -15.86 -0.16 0.76
C GLY A 91 -16.62 1.13 1.11
N LYS A 92 -15.87 2.12 1.60
CA LYS A 92 -16.36 3.45 1.98
C LYS A 92 -16.29 4.47 0.84
N SER A 93 -15.76 4.10 -0.32
CA SER A 93 -15.78 4.96 -1.51
C SER A 93 -17.20 5.12 -2.04
N THR A 94 -17.48 6.30 -2.60
CA THR A 94 -18.83 6.70 -3.02
C THR A 94 -18.87 7.09 -4.50
N PRO A 95 -20.00 6.83 -5.18
CA PRO A 95 -21.18 6.09 -4.71
C PRO A 95 -20.94 4.57 -4.63
N HIS A 96 -21.43 3.95 -3.55
CA HIS A 96 -21.25 2.51 -3.31
C HIS A 96 -21.89 1.67 -4.44
N ALA A 97 -21.21 0.59 -4.82
CA ALA A 97 -21.59 -0.33 -5.90
C ALA A 97 -21.78 0.31 -7.30
N SER A 98 -21.26 1.53 -7.52
CA SER A 98 -21.36 2.18 -8.82
C SER A 98 -20.43 1.55 -9.86
N LEU A 99 -21.03 1.22 -11.02
CA LEU A 99 -20.33 0.71 -12.20
C LEU A 99 -20.04 1.79 -13.24
N GLN A 100 -20.63 2.97 -13.08
CA GLN A 100 -20.38 4.12 -13.96
C GLN A 100 -18.92 4.54 -13.81
N ASP A 101 -18.21 4.75 -14.93
CA ASP A 101 -16.81 5.17 -14.94
C ASP A 101 -15.94 4.34 -13.97
N ASN A 102 -16.11 3.01 -13.97
CA ASN A 102 -15.41 2.09 -13.08
C ASN A 102 -14.68 1.02 -13.90
N THR A 103 -13.66 1.46 -14.64
CA THR A 103 -12.83 0.61 -15.49
C THR A 103 -11.41 0.48 -14.93
N THR A 104 -10.63 -0.49 -15.42
CA THR A 104 -9.21 -0.62 -15.03
C THR A 104 -8.43 0.67 -15.23
N TRP A 105 -8.66 1.38 -16.34
CA TRP A 105 -7.94 2.61 -16.65
C TRP A 105 -8.38 3.80 -15.79
N ASP A 106 -9.64 3.81 -15.36
CA ASP A 106 -10.13 4.75 -14.34
C ASP A 106 -9.38 4.56 -13.02
N LEU A 107 -9.23 3.30 -12.57
CA LEU A 107 -8.53 2.98 -11.33
C LEU A 107 -7.03 3.32 -11.42
N VAL A 108 -6.39 3.10 -12.57
CA VAL A 108 -4.99 3.52 -12.81
C VAL A 108 -4.86 5.05 -12.72
N ALA A 109 -5.81 5.80 -13.30
CA ALA A 109 -5.80 7.26 -13.22
C ALA A 109 -5.99 7.75 -11.77
N ASP A 110 -6.84 7.09 -11.00
CA ASP A 110 -7.06 7.41 -9.59
C ASP A 110 -5.79 7.24 -8.76
N ILE A 111 -5.03 6.15 -8.99
CA ILE A 111 -3.76 5.88 -8.31
C ILE A 111 -2.76 7.03 -8.55
N GLU A 112 -2.65 7.52 -9.79
CA GLU A 112 -1.78 8.67 -10.10
C GLU A 112 -2.30 9.99 -9.51
N GLN A 113 -3.61 10.19 -9.44
CA GLN A 113 -4.19 11.37 -8.79
C GLN A 113 -3.90 11.36 -7.28
N LEU A 114 -4.09 10.22 -6.61
CA LEU A 114 -3.76 10.05 -5.20
C LEU A 114 -2.27 10.31 -4.95
N ARG A 115 -1.40 9.73 -5.76
CA ARG A 115 0.06 9.92 -5.66
C ARG A 115 0.44 11.41 -5.67
N LYS A 116 -0.11 12.16 -6.62
CA LYS A 116 0.13 13.61 -6.77
C LYS A 116 -0.44 14.41 -5.60
N GLN A 117 -1.66 14.12 -5.17
CA GLN A 117 -2.31 14.84 -4.06
C GLN A 117 -1.60 14.62 -2.72
N LEU A 118 -1.05 13.42 -2.49
CA LEU A 118 -0.30 13.08 -1.28
C LEU A 118 1.18 13.50 -1.34
N HIS A 119 1.59 14.17 -2.44
CA HIS A 119 2.95 14.64 -2.70
C HIS A 119 4.00 13.52 -2.63
N ILE A 120 3.71 12.37 -3.26
CA ILE A 120 4.60 11.21 -3.29
C ILE A 120 5.23 11.12 -4.68
N ASP A 121 6.56 11.17 -4.77
CA ASP A 121 7.24 11.07 -6.08
C ASP A 121 7.22 9.64 -6.64
N GLN A 122 7.53 8.67 -5.80
CA GLN A 122 7.53 7.23 -6.11
C GLN A 122 7.11 6.46 -4.87
N TRP A 123 6.52 5.28 -5.06
CA TRP A 123 6.14 4.38 -3.97
C TRP A 123 6.34 2.91 -4.37
N LEU A 124 6.39 2.05 -3.37
CA LEU A 124 6.19 0.62 -3.57
C LEU A 124 4.71 0.34 -3.85
N VAL A 125 4.42 -0.51 -4.84
CA VAL A 125 3.06 -0.97 -5.14
C VAL A 125 2.90 -2.38 -4.59
N PHE A 126 1.94 -2.57 -3.71
CA PHE A 126 1.61 -3.87 -3.14
C PHE A 126 0.17 -4.24 -3.49
N GLY A 127 -0.02 -5.40 -4.11
CA GLY A 127 -1.36 -5.89 -4.46
C GLY A 127 -1.38 -7.40 -4.66
N GLY A 128 -2.51 -8.02 -4.32
CA GLY A 128 -2.74 -9.45 -4.49
C GLY A 128 -4.11 -9.72 -5.11
N SER A 129 -4.25 -10.86 -5.79
CA SER A 129 -5.47 -11.20 -6.57
C SER A 129 -5.76 -10.12 -7.62
N TRP A 130 -6.96 -9.52 -7.67
CA TRP A 130 -7.22 -8.40 -8.58
C TRP A 130 -6.20 -7.27 -8.45
N GLY A 131 -5.71 -7.00 -7.23
CA GLY A 131 -4.68 -5.96 -7.00
C GLY A 131 -3.33 -6.25 -7.66
N SER A 132 -3.09 -7.47 -8.17
CA SER A 132 -1.89 -7.79 -8.98
C SER A 132 -2.09 -7.68 -10.48
N THR A 133 -3.32 -7.46 -10.97
CA THR A 133 -3.66 -7.31 -12.40
C THR A 133 -3.26 -5.94 -12.90
#